data_AF-A0A0X3X499-F1
#
_entry.id   AF-A0A0X3X499-F1
#
_cell.length_a   1.000
_cell.length_b   1.000
_cell.length_c   1.000
_cell.angle_alpha   90.00
_cell.angle_beta   90.00
_cell.angle_gamma   90.00
#
_symmetry.space_group_name_H-M   'P 1'
#
loop_
_entity.id
_entity.type
_entity.pdbx_description
1 polymer ?
#
loop_
_entity_poly.entity_id
_entity_poly.type
_entity_poly.pdbx_seq_one_letter_code
_entity_poly.pdbx_strand_id
1 'polypeptide(L)'
;MTTPLAPPAYDVSDETLPLDREPYLSLAPAVLSWPAHETTLQPRDYERLARHLAAQARVLAESLRRLCIELPEDSTTRDLSEILLGETERRLSAPPRATMARVQNLARLVRALYERLDCLHSTASFRTAVFSS
;
A
#
# COMPACT_ATOMS: atom_id res chain seq x y z
N MET A 1 36.12 35.34 -3.01
CA MET A 1 34.70 35.58 -2.65
C MET A 1 33.98 34.26 -2.80
N THR A 2 33.89 33.49 -1.70
CA THR A 2 33.24 32.17 -1.66
C THR A 2 31.80 32.38 -1.19
N THR A 3 30.85 32.18 -2.09
CA THR A 3 29.43 32.09 -1.74
C THR A 3 29.19 30.72 -1.12
N PRO A 4 28.50 30.59 0.03
CA PRO A 4 28.15 29.29 0.56
C PRO A 4 27.03 28.71 -0.30
N LEU A 5 27.29 27.54 -0.89
CA LEU A 5 26.30 26.72 -1.57
C LEU A 5 25.31 26.24 -0.51
N ALA A 6 24.12 26.84 -0.47
CA ALA A 6 23.00 26.29 0.27
C ALA A 6 22.76 24.85 -0.19
N PRO A 7 22.56 23.88 0.71
CA PRO A 7 22.21 22.53 0.30
C PRO A 7 20.92 22.60 -0.52
N PRO A 8 20.78 21.80 -1.60
CA PRO A 8 19.51 21.72 -2.28
C PRO A 8 18.48 21.33 -1.23
N ALA A 9 17.44 22.15 -1.08
CA ALA A 9 16.22 21.73 -0.45
C ALA A 9 15.87 20.40 -1.11
N TYR A 10 15.88 19.31 -0.33
CA TYR A 10 15.28 18.08 -0.78
C TYR A 10 13.82 18.44 -1.03
N ASP A 11 13.52 18.74 -2.29
CA ASP A 11 12.18 18.60 -2.81
C ASP A 11 11.82 17.18 -2.44
N VAL A 12 10.95 17.04 -1.43
CA VAL A 12 10.41 15.76 -1.00
C VAL A 12 9.68 15.27 -2.22
N SER A 13 10.42 14.55 -3.04
CA SER A 13 10.00 14.22 -4.38
C SER A 13 8.70 13.48 -4.21
N ASP A 14 7.74 13.91 -5.02
CA ASP A 14 6.57 13.16 -5.43
C ASP A 14 7.04 11.85 -6.08
N GLU A 15 7.70 10.98 -5.32
CA GLU A 15 8.08 9.62 -5.68
C GLU A 15 6.80 8.80 -5.67
N THR A 16 5.97 9.11 -6.68
CA THR A 16 5.06 8.23 -7.38
C THR A 16 4.53 7.12 -6.50
N LEU A 17 3.45 7.45 -5.79
CA LEU A 17 2.52 6.48 -5.21
C LEU A 17 2.42 5.28 -6.17
N PRO A 18 2.62 4.04 -5.69
CA PRO A 18 3.09 3.00 -6.60
C PRO A 18 1.98 2.58 -7.54
N LEU A 19 2.20 2.77 -8.85
CA LEU A 19 1.40 2.29 -9.98
C LEU A 19 -0.08 2.70 -9.93
N ASP A 20 -0.59 3.34 -11.00
CA ASP A 20 -1.98 3.78 -11.20
C ASP A 20 -2.98 3.26 -10.15
N ARG A 21 -3.22 4.11 -9.13
CA ARG A 21 -4.03 3.79 -7.94
C ARG A 21 -5.50 3.55 -8.28
N GLU A 22 -6.02 4.33 -9.22
CA GLU A 22 -7.41 4.32 -9.70
C GLU A 22 -7.92 2.91 -10.07
N PRO A 23 -7.20 2.14 -10.90
CA PRO A 23 -7.52 0.74 -11.18
C PRO A 23 -7.73 -0.12 -9.93
N TYR A 24 -6.89 0.01 -8.90
CA TYR A 24 -6.96 -0.83 -7.70
C TYR A 24 -8.00 -0.34 -6.70
N LEU A 25 -8.21 0.98 -6.62
CA LEU A 25 -9.31 1.57 -5.86
C LEU A 25 -10.68 1.22 -6.45
N SER A 26 -10.76 1.02 -7.76
CA SER A 26 -12.00 0.56 -8.41
C SER A 26 -12.15 -0.97 -8.35
N LEU A 27 -11.07 -1.71 -8.57
CA LEU A 27 -11.07 -3.18 -8.60
C LEU A 27 -11.29 -3.79 -7.22
N ALA A 28 -10.65 -3.28 -6.16
CA ALA A 28 -10.77 -3.89 -4.84
C ALA A 28 -12.21 -3.85 -4.30
N PRO A 29 -12.95 -2.74 -4.32
CA PRO A 29 -14.36 -2.72 -3.94
C PRO A 29 -15.23 -3.63 -4.80
N ALA A 30 -15.00 -3.67 -6.12
CA ALA A 30 -15.75 -4.55 -7.02
C ALA A 30 -15.53 -6.03 -6.70
N VAL A 31 -14.29 -6.44 -6.43
CA VAL A 31 -13.97 -7.81 -6.00
C VAL A 31 -14.59 -8.13 -4.64
N LEU A 32 -14.63 -7.15 -3.73
CA LEU A 32 -15.19 -7.32 -2.39
C LEU A 32 -16.72 -7.36 -2.37
N SER A 33 -17.39 -6.81 -3.39
CA SER A 33 -18.85 -6.89 -3.51
C SER A 33 -19.34 -8.21 -4.11
N TRP A 34 -18.45 -9.02 -4.71
CA TRP A 34 -18.82 -10.32 -5.24
C TRP A 34 -19.28 -11.28 -4.13
N PRO A 35 -20.40 -11.99 -4.34
CA PRO A 35 -20.89 -12.96 -3.36
C PRO A 35 -19.96 -14.17 -3.28
N ALA A 36 -19.60 -14.57 -2.05
CA ALA A 36 -18.57 -15.57 -1.78
C ALA A 36 -18.82 -16.98 -2.38
N HIS A 37 -20.04 -17.26 -2.82
CA HIS A 37 -20.49 -18.58 -3.27
C HIS A 37 -20.80 -18.64 -4.77
N GLU A 38 -20.74 -17.52 -5.50
CA GLU A 38 -20.95 -17.55 -6.94
C GLU A 38 -19.63 -17.67 -7.67
N THR A 39 -19.52 -18.71 -8.50
CA THR A 39 -18.39 -18.85 -9.43
C THR A 39 -18.59 -17.88 -10.58
N THR A 40 -18.13 -16.64 -10.39
CA THR A 40 -18.27 -15.57 -11.39
C THR A 40 -17.24 -15.66 -12.52
N LEU A 41 -16.10 -16.34 -12.31
CA LEU A 41 -14.99 -16.38 -13.26
C LEU A 41 -14.42 -17.80 -13.44
N GLN A 42 -13.69 -17.99 -14.54
CA GLN A 42 -12.91 -19.21 -14.75
C GLN A 42 -11.74 -19.27 -13.74
N PRO A 43 -11.30 -20.46 -13.29
CA PRO A 43 -10.18 -20.61 -12.34
C PRO A 43 -8.91 -19.84 -12.74
N ARG A 44 -8.59 -19.82 -14.04
CA ARG A 44 -7.43 -19.11 -14.60
C ARG A 44 -7.50 -17.60 -14.36
N ASP A 45 -8.69 -17.01 -14.38
CA ASP A 45 -8.90 -15.58 -14.15
C ASP A 45 -8.73 -15.24 -12.67
N TYR A 46 -9.21 -16.10 -11.76
CA TYR A 46 -8.93 -15.95 -10.32
C TYR A 46 -7.43 -16.00 -10.03
N GLU A 47 -6.68 -16.91 -10.64
CA GLU A 47 -5.23 -16.94 -10.48
C GLU A 47 -4.55 -15.68 -11.03
N ARG A 48 -4.99 -15.20 -12.19
CA ARG A 48 -4.43 -14.00 -12.81
C ARG A 48 -4.69 -12.78 -11.93
N LEU A 49 -5.91 -12.61 -11.43
CA LEU A 49 -6.27 -11.56 -10.47
C LEU A 49 -5.47 -11.69 -9.16
N ALA A 50 -5.36 -12.89 -8.59
CA ALA A 50 -4.59 -13.12 -7.38
C ALA A 50 -3.10 -12.77 -7.58
N ARG A 51 -2.50 -13.17 -8.70
CA ARG A 51 -1.11 -12.80 -9.03
C ARG A 51 -0.93 -11.29 -9.14
N HIS A 52 -1.87 -10.62 -9.81
CA HIS A 52 -1.82 -9.17 -10.00
C HIS A 52 -1.95 -8.40 -8.67
N LEU A 53 -2.95 -8.72 -7.84
CA LEU A 53 -3.12 -8.10 -6.52
C LEU A 53 -1.95 -8.40 -5.58
N ALA A 54 -1.39 -9.61 -5.64
CA ALA A 54 -0.20 -9.96 -4.86
C ALA A 54 1.05 -9.20 -5.31
N ALA A 55 1.22 -8.95 -6.62
CA ALA A 55 2.30 -8.11 -7.11
C ALA A 55 2.15 -6.67 -6.59
N GLN A 56 0.96 -6.10 -6.69
CA GLN A 56 0.69 -4.75 -6.21
C GLN A 56 0.91 -4.62 -4.70
N ALA A 57 0.41 -5.59 -3.92
CA ALA A 57 0.64 -5.64 -2.49
C ALA A 57 2.13 -5.61 -2.10
N ARG A 58 3.01 -6.28 -2.88
CA ARG A 58 4.46 -6.25 -2.62
C ARG A 58 5.03 -4.86 -2.83
N VAL A 59 4.64 -4.19 -3.92
CA VAL A 59 5.11 -2.83 -4.21
C VAL A 59 4.66 -1.87 -3.11
N LEU A 60 3.39 -1.94 -2.71
CA LEU A 60 2.86 -1.10 -1.63
C LEU A 60 3.51 -1.39 -0.28
N ALA A 61 3.77 -2.66 0.04
CA ALA A 61 4.47 -3.04 1.25
C ALA A 61 5.89 -2.48 1.28
N GLU A 62 6.59 -2.47 0.15
CA GLU A 62 7.94 -1.90 0.09
C GLU A 62 7.93 -0.38 0.28
N SER A 63 6.97 0.33 -0.31
CA SER A 63 6.80 1.76 -0.04
C SER A 63 6.44 2.03 1.42
N LEU A 64 5.57 1.20 2.01
CA LEU A 64 5.22 1.33 3.42
C LEU A 64 6.43 1.06 4.34
N ARG A 65 7.28 0.07 4.02
CA ARG A 65 8.53 -0.19 4.76
C ARG A 65 9.45 1.03 4.76
N ARG A 66 9.67 1.63 3.59
CA ARG A 66 10.51 2.85 3.45
C ARG A 66 9.99 3.99 4.34
N LEU A 67 8.68 4.26 4.29
CA LEU A 67 8.08 5.28 5.15
C LEU A 67 8.12 4.91 6.63
N CYS A 68 7.98 3.62 6.96
CA CYS A 68 7.99 3.14 8.34
C CYS A 68 9.34 3.35 9.03
N ILE A 69 10.45 3.27 8.30
CA ILE A 69 11.81 3.54 8.80
C ILE A 69 11.97 5.00 9.25
N GLU A 70 11.28 5.93 8.57
CA GLU A 70 11.33 7.37 8.88
C GLU A 70 10.40 7.77 10.05
N LEU A 71 9.60 6.83 10.58
CA LEU A 71 8.70 7.11 11.69
C LEU A 71 9.42 6.99 13.05
N PRO A 72 9.05 7.83 14.04
CA PRO A 72 9.56 7.71 15.40
C PRO A 72 9.29 6.32 15.98
N GLU A 73 10.26 5.77 16.71
CA GLU A 73 10.20 4.40 17.26
C GLU A 73 8.98 4.18 18.15
N ASP A 74 8.66 5.16 19.00
CA ASP A 74 7.53 5.08 19.96
C ASP A 74 6.18 5.52 19.37
N SER A 75 6.08 5.66 18.04
CA SER A 75 4.84 6.10 17.43
C SER A 75 3.88 4.93 17.19
N THR A 76 2.64 5.05 17.67
CA THR A 76 1.55 4.11 17.34
C THR A 76 1.36 3.97 15.82
N THR A 77 1.76 5.00 15.06
CA THR A 77 1.74 4.98 13.61
C THR A 77 2.77 4.00 13.02
N ARG A 78 3.94 3.87 13.65
CA ARG A 78 4.92 2.86 13.26
C ARG A 78 4.41 1.46 13.58
N ASP A 79 3.95 1.22 14.81
CA ASP A 79 3.45 -0.10 15.26
C ASP A 79 2.39 -0.69 14.33
N LEU A 80 1.35 0.10 14.02
CA LEU A 80 0.27 -0.35 13.14
C LEU A 80 0.76 -0.62 11.71
N SER A 81 1.78 0.10 11.24
CA SER A 81 2.37 -0.11 9.92
C SER A 81 3.18 -1.41 9.89
N GLU A 82 3.97 -1.68 10.93
CA GLU A 82 4.72 -2.94 11.08
C GLU A 82 3.80 -4.16 11.20
N ILE A 83 2.69 -4.05 11.93
CA ILE A 83 1.66 -5.12 11.99
C ILE A 83 1.11 -5.42 10.59
N LEU A 84 0.76 -4.38 9.83
CA LEU A 84 0.23 -4.53 8.48
C LEU A 84 1.27 -5.12 7.51
N LEU A 85 2.55 -4.76 7.67
CA LEU A 85 3.66 -5.36 6.92
C LEU A 85 3.83 -6.85 7.23
N GLY A 86 3.81 -7.23 8.50
CA GLY A 86 3.85 -8.63 8.91
C GLY A 86 2.66 -9.43 8.39
N GLU A 87 1.45 -8.86 8.43
CA GLU A 87 0.27 -9.49 7.83
C GLU A 87 0.38 -9.64 6.32
N THR A 88 0.94 -8.64 5.64
CA THR A 88 1.19 -8.67 4.20
C THR A 88 2.15 -9.79 3.84
N GLU A 89 3.28 -9.91 4.54
CA GLU A 89 4.25 -10.99 4.32
C GLU A 89 3.63 -12.37 4.54
N ARG A 90 2.92 -12.57 5.66
CA ARG A 90 2.23 -13.83 5.95
C ARG A 90 1.20 -14.19 4.88
N ARG A 91 0.47 -13.20 4.37
CA ARG A 91 -0.51 -13.45 3.31
C ARG A 91 0.14 -13.70 1.96
N LEU A 92 1.27 -13.08 1.66
CA LEU A 92 1.95 -13.24 0.37
C LEU A 92 2.80 -14.50 0.27
N SER A 93 3.22 -15.08 1.40
CA SER A 93 3.93 -16.37 1.44
C SER A 93 3.04 -17.56 1.07
N ALA A 94 1.72 -17.43 1.28
CA ALA A 94 0.77 -18.47 0.88
C ALA A 94 0.69 -18.61 -0.66
N PRO A 95 0.69 -19.84 -1.20
CA PRO A 95 0.63 -20.06 -2.64
C PRO A 95 -0.65 -19.46 -3.25
N PRO A 96 -0.60 -18.96 -4.49
CA PRO A 96 -1.78 -18.43 -5.17
C PRO A 96 -2.79 -19.57 -5.39
N ARG A 97 -3.93 -19.49 -4.71
CA ARG A 97 -5.07 -20.39 -4.92
C ARG A 97 -6.05 -19.74 -5.90
N ALA A 98 -6.55 -20.52 -6.85
CA ALA A 98 -7.57 -20.15 -7.84
C ALA A 98 -8.98 -20.01 -7.20
N THR A 99 -9.10 -19.21 -6.15
CA THR A 99 -10.34 -19.09 -5.36
C THR A 99 -10.72 -17.64 -5.17
N MET A 100 -12.02 -17.34 -5.22
CA MET A 100 -12.54 -16.01 -4.93
C MET A 100 -12.10 -15.51 -3.55
N ALA A 101 -12.15 -16.36 -2.53
CA ALA A 101 -11.72 -16.02 -1.17
C ALA A 101 -10.25 -15.52 -1.13
N ARG A 102 -9.37 -16.12 -1.93
CA ARG A 102 -7.98 -15.66 -2.05
C ARG A 102 -7.89 -14.28 -2.71
N VAL A 103 -8.62 -14.06 -3.79
CA VAL A 103 -8.67 -12.77 -4.50
C VAL A 103 -9.22 -11.68 -3.57
N GLN A 104 -10.31 -11.95 -2.85
CA GLN A 104 -10.89 -11.02 -1.87
C GLN A 104 -9.91 -10.71 -0.73
N ASN A 105 -9.22 -11.72 -0.18
CA ASN A 105 -8.23 -11.50 0.88
C ASN A 105 -7.06 -10.62 0.43
N LEU A 106 -6.62 -10.76 -0.83
CA LEU A 106 -5.59 -9.90 -1.42
C LEU A 106 -6.14 -8.50 -1.71
N ALA A 107 -7.39 -8.37 -2.17
CA ALA A 107 -8.03 -7.07 -2.39
C ALA A 107 -8.17 -6.28 -1.08
N ARG A 108 -8.57 -6.93 0.03
CA ARG A 108 -8.60 -6.30 1.37
C ARG A 108 -7.22 -5.81 1.77
N LEU A 109 -6.19 -6.60 1.48
CA LEU A 109 -4.81 -6.25 1.82
C LEU A 109 -4.32 -5.04 1.02
N VAL A 110 -4.52 -5.02 -0.31
CA VAL A 110 -4.18 -3.89 -1.18
C VAL A 110 -4.89 -2.61 -0.71
N ARG A 111 -6.18 -2.71 -0.39
CA ARG A 111 -6.96 -1.58 0.14
C ARG A 111 -6.38 -1.06 1.46
N ALA A 112 -6.12 -1.93 2.43
CA ALA A 112 -5.58 -1.54 3.73
C ALA A 112 -4.19 -0.88 3.60
N LEU A 113 -3.35 -1.37 2.68
CA LEU A 113 -2.04 -0.77 2.39
C LEU A 113 -2.18 0.63 1.80
N TYR A 114 -3.08 0.82 0.84
CA TYR A 114 -3.36 2.14 0.28
C TYR A 114 -3.92 3.11 1.31
N GLU A 115 -4.91 2.69 2.11
CA GLU A 115 -5.47 3.51 3.20
C GLU A 115 -4.37 3.91 4.19
N ARG A 116 -3.45 2.98 4.50
CA ARG A 116 -2.34 3.28 5.41
C ARG A 116 -1.37 4.29 4.83
N LEU A 117 -0.96 4.12 3.58
CA LEU A 117 -0.08 5.07 2.88
C LEU A 117 -0.70 6.46 2.79
N ASP A 118 -2.00 6.55 2.49
CA ASP A 118 -2.73 7.83 2.45
C ASP A 118 -2.73 8.52 3.82
N CYS A 119 -2.95 7.77 4.91
CA CYS A 119 -2.87 8.32 6.25
C CYS A 119 -1.48 8.89 6.53
N LEU A 120 -0.41 8.17 6.16
CA LEU A 120 0.97 8.62 6.35
C LEU A 120 1.27 9.89 5.54
N HIS A 121 0.91 9.91 4.26
CA HIS A 121 1.10 11.10 3.41
C HIS A 121 0.30 12.29 3.90
N SER A 122 -0.94 12.07 4.37
CA SER A 122 -1.77 13.14 4.93
C SER A 122 -1.16 13.71 6.21
N THR A 123 -0.60 12.86 7.08
CA THR A 123 0.10 13.32 8.30
C THR A 123 1.42 14.03 7.99
N ALA A 124 2.17 13.59 6.97
CA ALA A 124 3.38 14.24 6.54
C ALA A 124 3.08 15.63 5.95
N SER A 125 2.07 15.73 5.08
CA SER A 125 1.60 16.99 4.52
C SER A 125 1.14 17.98 5.60
N PHE A 126 0.41 17.49 6.62
CA PHE A 126 -0.01 18.30 7.76
C PHE A 126 1.18 18.84 8.58
N ARG A 127 2.22 18.03 8.80
CA ARG A 127 3.44 18.49 9.49
C ARG A 127 4.10 19.64 8.72
N THR A 128 4.26 19.55 7.41
CA THR A 128 4.89 20.62 6.62
C THR A 128 4.11 21.93 6.65
N ALA A 129 2.78 21.85 6.69
CA ALA A 129 1.91 23.04 6.74
C ALA A 129 1.96 23.78 8.10
N VAL A 130 2.11 23.05 9.21
CA VAL A 130 2.10 23.64 10.56
C VAL A 130 3.45 24.27 10.95
N PHE A 131 4.57 23.81 10.37
CA PHE A 131 5.90 24.37 10.66
C PHE A 131 6.31 25.54 9.74
N SER A 132 5.40 26.04 8.89
CA SER A 132 5.64 27.18 7.98
C SER A 132 4.86 28.45 8.35
N SER A 133 4.41 28.61 9.61
CA SER A 133 3.71 29.82 10.11
C SER A 133 4.46 30.46 11.28
#